data_AF-A0A8J8SV52-F1
#
_entry.id   AF-A0A8J8SV52-F1
#
_cell.length_a   1.000
_cell.length_b   1.000
_cell.length_c   1.000
_cell.angle_alpha   90.00
_cell.angle_beta   90.00
_cell.angle_gamma   90.00
#
_symmetry.space_group_name_H-M   'P 1'
#
loop_
_entity.id
_entity.type
_entity.pdbx_description
1 polymer ?
#
loop_
_entity_poly.entity_id
_entity_poly.type
_entity_poly.pdbx_seq_one_letter_code
_entity_poly.pdbx_strand_id
1 'polypeptide(L)'
;MFNFASSSPKYKNYKVLGNTAANDVNGHKILYAGQDPAEPSRALIRKIVQVSPTTFCYEETRITPTETTPQVHTQLYRIRGFNLDEEITGEEIQIRGAFRPLPNVLGFSLFSKKLASGSHFSIVENALWKKAPGTWVEWFQDIRDRRDMSAYLRSRWV
;
A
#
# COMPACT_ATOMS: atom_id res chain seq x y z
N MET A 1 3.33 -11.72 -12.46
CA MET A 1 4.53 -10.91 -12.21
C MET A 1 4.30 -9.53 -12.83
N PHE A 2 3.67 -8.63 -12.08
CA PHE A 2 3.47 -7.24 -12.52
C PHE A 2 4.70 -6.42 -12.12
N ASN A 3 5.61 -6.19 -13.07
CA ASN A 3 6.67 -5.19 -12.96
C ASN A 3 6.36 -4.08 -13.95
N PHE A 4 6.13 -2.88 -13.46
CA PHE A 4 5.79 -1.72 -14.28
C PHE A 4 6.79 -0.62 -14.00
N ALA A 5 7.38 -0.05 -15.05
CA ALA A 5 8.27 1.11 -14.96
C ALA A 5 7.73 2.24 -15.84
N SER A 6 7.71 3.46 -15.32
CA SER A 6 7.23 4.64 -16.05
C SER A 6 7.99 5.90 -15.63
N SER A 7 7.97 6.92 -16.49
CA SER A 7 8.39 8.28 -16.17
C SER A 7 7.17 9.12 -15.77
N SER A 8 7.26 9.87 -14.67
CA SER A 8 6.17 10.77 -14.26
C SER A 8 6.69 12.17 -13.90
N PRO A 9 5.82 13.21 -13.96
CA PRO A 9 6.16 14.56 -13.55
C PRO A 9 6.51 14.66 -12.04
N LYS A 10 7.05 15.82 -11.66
CA LYS A 10 7.64 16.14 -10.34
C LYS A 10 6.87 15.55 -9.14
N TYR A 11 7.63 15.12 -8.13
CA TYR A 11 7.12 14.74 -6.80
C TYR A 11 6.13 15.78 -6.25
N LYS A 12 5.00 15.30 -5.72
CA LYS A 12 3.95 16.12 -5.11
C LYS A 12 3.78 15.74 -3.64
N ASN A 13 4.13 16.66 -2.75
CA ASN A 13 4.12 16.47 -1.29
C ASN A 13 2.74 16.08 -0.74
N TYR A 14 1.65 16.65 -1.23
CA TYR A 14 0.31 16.34 -0.74
C TYR A 14 -0.10 14.88 -0.97
N LYS A 15 0.52 14.17 -1.93
CA LYS A 15 0.26 12.76 -2.21
C LYS A 15 0.93 11.81 -1.22
N VAL A 16 1.81 12.31 -0.35
CA VAL A 16 2.38 11.52 0.73
C VAL A 16 1.33 11.23 1.81
N LEU A 17 0.69 12.29 2.31
CA LEU A 17 -0.32 12.20 3.35
C LEU A 17 -1.71 11.91 2.77
N GLY A 18 -2.07 12.55 1.66
CA GLY A 18 -3.27 12.25 0.90
C GLY A 18 -3.20 10.91 0.16
N ASN A 19 -4.33 10.45 -0.36
CA ASN A 19 -4.39 9.32 -1.28
C ASN A 19 -3.97 9.77 -2.68
N THR A 20 -4.91 9.85 -3.62
CA THR A 20 -4.64 10.18 -5.03
C THR A 20 -4.78 11.67 -5.31
N ALA A 21 -5.68 12.33 -4.57
CA ALA A 21 -5.96 13.75 -4.61
C ALA A 21 -6.06 14.35 -3.18
N ALA A 22 -6.02 15.68 -3.09
CA ALA A 22 -6.07 16.40 -1.81
C ALA A 22 -7.44 16.26 -1.10
N ASN A 23 -8.50 15.95 -1.83
CA ASN A 23 -9.88 15.79 -1.36
C ASN A 23 -10.35 14.32 -1.33
N ASP A 24 -9.41 13.38 -1.42
CA ASP A 24 -9.75 11.96 -1.48
C ASP A 24 -10.13 11.46 -0.07
N VAL A 25 -11.42 11.19 0.09
CA VAL A 25 -12.05 10.75 1.36
C VAL A 25 -11.75 9.29 1.72
N ASN A 26 -11.14 8.51 0.81
CA ASN A 26 -10.85 7.09 1.06
C ASN A 26 -9.58 6.86 1.90
N GLY A 27 -9.05 7.93 2.52
CA GLY A 27 -7.86 7.92 3.36
C GLY A 27 -8.28 7.64 4.79
N HIS A 28 -8.39 6.36 5.14
CA HIS A 28 -9.14 5.96 6.34
C HIS A 28 -8.47 6.35 7.65
N LYS A 29 -7.16 6.13 7.80
CA LYS A 29 -6.50 6.42 9.08
C LYS A 29 -4.98 6.46 8.97
N ILE A 30 -4.37 7.55 9.41
CA ILE A 30 -2.93 7.56 9.70
C ILE A 30 -2.72 6.84 11.03
N LEU A 31 -1.88 5.80 11.00
CA LEU A 31 -1.51 5.02 12.19
C LEU A 31 -0.21 5.53 12.80
N TYR A 32 0.70 6.01 11.96
CA TYR A 32 1.99 6.53 12.37
C TYR A 32 2.52 7.53 11.34
N ALA A 33 3.14 8.60 11.80
CA ALA A 33 3.92 9.50 10.98
C ALA A 33 5.08 10.03 11.83
N GLY A 34 6.31 9.67 11.49
CA GLY A 34 7.48 10.01 12.29
C GLY A 34 8.77 9.48 11.70
N GLN A 35 9.82 9.45 12.51
CA GLN A 35 11.12 8.91 12.14
C GLN A 35 11.04 7.40 11.94
N ASP A 36 11.69 6.86 10.91
CA ASP A 36 11.74 5.41 10.70
C ASP A 36 12.55 4.75 11.82
N PRO A 37 11.96 3.84 12.64
CA PRO A 37 12.69 3.17 13.72
C PRO A 37 13.89 2.35 13.24
N ALA A 38 13.88 1.92 11.98
CA ALA A 38 14.98 1.16 11.38
C ALA A 38 16.08 2.06 10.80
N GLU A 39 15.77 3.32 10.46
CA GLU A 39 16.76 4.25 9.93
C GLU A 39 16.38 5.72 10.27
N PRO A 40 17.02 6.32 11.29
CA PRO A 40 16.71 7.66 11.77
C PRO A 40 16.78 8.78 10.72
N SER A 41 17.51 8.59 9.62
CA SER A 41 17.63 9.54 8.51
C SER A 41 16.37 9.65 7.64
N ARG A 42 15.42 8.71 7.78
CA ARG A 42 14.20 8.60 6.96
C ARG A 42 12.95 8.89 7.77
N ALA A 43 11.90 9.34 7.08
CA ALA A 43 10.56 9.39 7.65
C ALA A 43 9.77 8.14 7.26
N LEU A 44 8.98 7.62 8.20
CA LEU A 44 8.06 6.51 8.02
C LEU A 44 6.63 6.99 8.28
N ILE A 45 5.75 6.66 7.35
CA ILE A 45 4.32 6.93 7.44
C ILE A 45 3.58 5.62 7.26
N ARG A 46 2.72 5.29 8.21
CA ARG A 46 1.87 4.10 8.18
C ARG A 46 0.43 4.54 8.16
N LYS A 47 -0.35 4.01 7.22
CA LYS A 47 -1.77 4.34 7.11
C LYS A 47 -2.59 3.18 6.58
N ILE A 48 -3.88 3.24 6.85
CA ILE A 48 -4.89 2.41 6.22
C ILE A 48 -5.49 3.19 5.06
N VAL A 49 -5.58 2.55 3.91
CA VAL A 49 -6.18 3.12 2.69
C VAL A 49 -7.21 2.16 2.12
N GLN A 50 -8.25 2.70 1.51
CA GLN A 50 -9.22 1.90 0.76
C GLN A 50 -8.92 2.06 -0.72
N VAL A 51 -8.65 0.93 -1.38
CA VAL A 51 -8.30 0.89 -2.81
C VAL A 51 -9.50 0.56 -3.69
N SER A 52 -10.55 -0.01 -3.10
CA SER A 52 -11.87 -0.19 -3.71
C SER A 52 -12.94 -0.30 -2.62
N PRO A 53 -14.25 -0.21 -2.93
CA PRO A 53 -15.31 -0.11 -1.91
C PRO A 53 -15.27 -1.18 -0.81
N THR A 54 -14.72 -2.36 -1.10
CA THR A 54 -14.64 -3.49 -0.16
C THR A 54 -13.19 -3.87 0.21
N THR A 55 -12.20 -3.12 -0.27
CA THR A 55 -10.79 -3.51 -0.20
C THR A 55 -9.98 -2.47 0.55
N PHE A 56 -9.54 -2.87 1.75
CA PHE A 56 -8.64 -2.10 2.59
C PHE A 56 -7.21 -2.64 2.55
N CYS A 57 -6.25 -1.73 2.54
CA CYS A 57 -4.85 -2.01 2.49
C CYS A 57 -4.11 -1.25 3.59
N TYR A 58 -3.09 -1.90 4.14
CA TYR A 58 -2.12 -1.29 5.02
C TYR A 58 -0.98 -0.76 4.16
N GLU A 59 -0.64 0.50 4.32
CA GLU A 59 0.40 1.17 3.57
C GLU A 59 1.54 1.61 4.50
N GLU A 60 2.77 1.35 4.06
CA GLU A 60 3.98 1.94 4.63
C GLU A 60 4.69 2.79 3.58
N THR A 61 4.81 4.09 3.81
CA THR A 61 5.60 4.99 2.97
C THR A 61 6.86 5.41 3.71
N ARG A 62 8.02 5.09 3.15
CA ARG A 62 9.34 5.55 3.61
C ARG A 62 9.84 6.66 2.70
N ILE A 63 10.35 7.72 3.32
CA ILE A 63 10.81 8.92 2.63
C ILE A 63 12.24 9.18 3.05
N THR A 64 13.14 9.13 2.07
CA THR A 64 14.55 9.50 2.27
C THR A 64 14.73 10.94 1.78
N PRO A 65 15.03 11.89 2.67
CA PRO A 65 15.27 13.28 2.27
C PRO A 65 16.52 13.36 1.38
N THR A 66 16.46 14.17 0.34
CA THR A 66 17.62 14.54 -0.49
C THR A 66 17.58 16.04 -0.77
N GLU A 67 18.69 16.62 -1.23
CA GLU A 67 18.83 18.07 -1.45
C GLU A 67 17.86 18.65 -2.49
N THR A 68 17.34 17.83 -3.42
CA THR A 68 16.46 18.32 -4.49
C THR A 68 15.08 17.69 -4.53
N THR A 69 14.97 16.37 -4.37
CA THR A 69 13.69 15.66 -4.45
C THR A 69 13.76 14.38 -3.62
N PRO A 70 12.88 14.19 -2.63
CA PRO A 70 12.97 13.02 -1.75
C PRO A 70 12.77 11.73 -2.54
N GLN A 71 13.47 10.68 -2.13
CA GLN A 71 13.19 9.33 -2.62
C GLN A 71 12.05 8.73 -1.80
N VAL A 72 11.06 8.17 -2.48
CA VAL A 72 9.86 7.62 -1.83
C VAL A 72 9.75 6.15 -2.16
N HIS A 73 9.61 5.33 -1.12
CA HIS A 73 9.32 3.92 -1.25
C HIS A 73 8.02 3.61 -0.49
N THR A 74 6.97 3.30 -1.23
CA THR A 74 5.66 2.96 -0.67
C THR A 74 5.41 1.47 -0.83
N GLN A 75 5.11 0.80 0.27
CA GLN A 75 4.70 -0.59 0.30
C GLN A 75 3.22 -0.66 0.67
N LEU A 76 2.46 -1.48 -0.05
CA LEU A 76 1.02 -1.63 0.13
C LEU A 76 0.71 -3.11 0.34
N TYR A 77 0.02 -3.43 1.42
CA TYR A 77 -0.29 -4.79 1.84
C TYR A 77 -1.80 -4.97 1.96
N ARG A 78 -2.34 -6.02 1.34
CA ARG A 78 -3.77 -6.32 1.45
C ARG A 78 -4.12 -6.83 2.86
N ILE A 79 -5.10 -6.19 3.50
CA ILE A 79 -5.69 -6.64 4.77
C ILE A 79 -6.86 -7.59 4.46
N ARG A 80 -6.57 -8.84 4.08
CA ARG A 80 -7.61 -9.80 3.69
C ARG A 80 -8.52 -10.15 4.88
N GLY A 81 -9.84 -10.15 4.66
CA GLY A 81 -10.82 -10.63 5.64
C GLY A 81 -11.13 -9.65 6.77
N PHE A 82 -10.76 -8.37 6.62
CA PHE A 82 -11.15 -7.33 7.55
C PHE A 82 -11.97 -6.28 6.81
N ASN A 83 -13.21 -6.13 7.25
CA ASN A 83 -13.96 -4.91 7.07
C ASN A 83 -13.69 -4.04 8.30
N LEU A 84 -13.17 -2.84 8.10
CA LEU A 84 -12.87 -1.92 9.21
C LEU A 84 -14.12 -1.24 9.76
N ASP A 85 -15.19 -1.25 8.97
CA ASP A 85 -16.49 -0.70 9.33
C ASP A 85 -17.43 -1.79 9.88
N GLU A 86 -16.94 -3.03 10.07
CA GLU A 86 -17.71 -4.10 10.71
C GLU A 86 -17.72 -3.89 12.22
N GLU A 87 -18.92 -3.85 12.81
CA GLU A 87 -19.09 -3.90 14.25
C GLU A 87 -18.82 -5.33 14.74
N ILE A 88 -17.70 -5.55 15.43
CA ILE A 88 -17.29 -6.87 15.93
C ILE A 88 -17.31 -6.82 17.46
N THR A 89 -18.03 -7.76 18.09
CA THR A 89 -18.05 -7.89 19.55
C THR A 89 -16.71 -8.48 20.07
N GLY A 90 -16.43 -8.28 21.37
CA GLY A 90 -15.19 -8.75 21.98
C GLY A 90 -14.99 -10.26 21.89
N GLU A 91 -16.06 -11.05 21.99
CA GLU A 91 -16.01 -12.52 21.86
C GLU A 91 -15.63 -12.94 20.43
N GLU A 92 -16.24 -12.30 19.44
CA GLU A 92 -16.01 -12.58 18.02
C GLU A 92 -14.56 -12.24 17.61
N ILE A 93 -13.96 -11.19 18.20
CA ILE A 93 -12.53 -10.87 18.03
C ILE A 93 -11.64 -12.02 18.52
N GLN A 94 -11.95 -12.61 19.68
CA GLN A 94 -11.16 -13.70 20.26
C GLN A 94 -11.26 -14.97 19.42
N ILE A 95 -12.47 -15.33 18.97
CA ILE A 95 -12.70 -16.48 18.09
C ILE A 95 -11.94 -16.30 16.77
N ARG A 96 -12.06 -15.12 16.14
CA ARG A 96 -11.33 -14.80 14.91
C ARG A 96 -9.81 -14.76 15.13
N GLY A 97 -9.33 -14.37 16.30
CA GLY A 97 -7.92 -14.41 16.67
C GLY A 97 -7.36 -15.83 16.78
N ALA A 98 -8.15 -16.77 17.31
CA ALA A 98 -7.75 -18.16 17.51
C ALA A 98 -7.71 -19.00 16.21
N PHE A 99 -8.61 -18.74 15.26
CA PHE A 99 -8.76 -19.54 14.04
C PHE A 99 -8.21 -18.87 12.77
N ARG A 100 -7.40 -17.82 12.89
CA ARG A 100 -7.00 -17.02 11.72
C ARG A 100 -6.06 -17.79 10.80
N PRO A 101 -6.44 -18.05 9.53
CA PRO A 101 -5.44 -18.34 8.51
C PRO A 101 -4.52 -17.12 8.43
N LEU A 102 -3.21 -17.33 8.58
CA LEU A 102 -2.19 -16.29 8.38
C LEU A 102 -2.55 -15.50 7.13
N PRO A 103 -2.53 -14.16 7.16
CA PRO A 103 -2.94 -13.39 6.00
C PRO A 103 -2.03 -13.78 4.84
N ASN A 104 -2.63 -14.32 3.79
CA ASN A 104 -2.00 -14.46 2.49
C ASN A 104 -1.76 -13.04 1.96
N VAL A 105 -0.67 -12.41 2.40
CA VAL A 105 -0.40 -11.00 2.13
C VAL A 105 0.07 -10.87 0.69
N LEU A 106 -0.79 -10.27 -0.14
CA LEU A 106 -0.36 -9.68 -1.41
C LEU A 106 0.22 -8.30 -1.09
N GLY A 107 1.49 -8.11 -1.42
CA GLY A 107 2.19 -6.85 -1.28
C GLY A 107 2.47 -6.22 -2.64
N PHE A 108 2.50 -4.90 -2.70
CA PHE A 108 3.11 -4.15 -3.79
C PHE A 108 4.12 -3.17 -3.20
N SER A 109 5.14 -2.85 -3.98
CA SER A 109 6.08 -1.80 -3.66
C SER A 109 6.22 -0.86 -4.83
N LEU A 110 6.06 0.42 -4.55
CA LEU A 110 6.28 1.51 -5.47
C LEU A 110 7.55 2.22 -5.06
N PHE A 111 8.49 2.32 -5.98
CA PHE A 111 9.71 3.08 -5.84
C PHE A 111 9.68 4.32 -6.73
N SER A 112 10.00 5.48 -6.18
CA SER A 112 10.15 6.74 -6.89
C SER A 112 11.55 7.31 -6.65
N LYS A 113 12.27 7.57 -7.75
CA LYS A 113 13.59 8.18 -7.72
C LYS A 113 13.80 9.10 -8.92
N LYS A 114 14.40 10.27 -8.67
CA LYS A 114 14.85 11.17 -9.73
C LYS A 114 16.16 10.66 -10.36
N LEU A 115 16.19 10.58 -11.69
CA LEU A 115 17.37 10.28 -12.51
C LEU A 115 17.80 11.53 -13.27
N ALA A 116 19.01 11.51 -13.84
CA ALA A 116 19.56 12.63 -14.62
C ALA A 116 18.67 13.02 -15.82
N SER A 117 17.99 12.05 -16.43
CA SER A 117 17.12 12.23 -17.61
C SER A 117 15.63 12.41 -17.28
N GLY A 118 15.22 12.37 -16.01
CA GLY A 118 13.82 12.45 -15.60
C GLY A 118 13.51 11.70 -14.30
N SER A 119 12.26 11.74 -13.83
CA SER A 119 11.85 10.94 -12.66
C SER A 119 11.44 9.53 -13.07
N HIS A 120 11.95 8.52 -12.38
CA HIS A 120 11.63 7.12 -12.59
C HIS A 120 10.72 6.59 -11.49
N PHE A 121 9.70 5.84 -11.90
CA PHE A 121 8.78 5.15 -11.02
C PHE A 121 8.71 3.67 -11.39
N SER A 122 8.78 2.79 -10.40
CA SER A 122 8.59 1.36 -10.59
C SER A 122 7.60 0.78 -9.58
N ILE A 123 6.69 -0.07 -10.05
CA ILE A 123 5.77 -0.86 -9.22
C ILE A 123 6.16 -2.33 -9.35
N VAL A 124 6.38 -2.97 -8.22
CA VAL A 124 6.80 -4.37 -8.10
C VAL A 124 5.81 -5.11 -7.19
N GLU A 125 5.32 -6.25 -7.65
CA GLU A 125 4.52 -7.17 -6.85
C GLU A 125 5.42 -7.96 -5.87
N ASN A 126 5.15 -7.84 -4.58
CA ASN A 126 5.84 -8.55 -3.51
C ASN A 126 4.90 -9.56 -2.84
N ALA A 127 4.93 -10.81 -3.28
CA ALA A 127 4.21 -11.90 -2.62
C ALA A 127 5.10 -12.47 -1.51
N LEU A 128 4.94 -11.97 -0.28
CA LEU A 128 5.83 -12.37 0.83
C LEU A 128 5.49 -13.77 1.38
N TRP A 129 4.21 -14.14 1.45
CA TRP A 129 3.76 -15.38 2.13
C TRP A 129 2.48 -15.98 1.55
N LYS A 130 2.21 -15.78 0.26
CA LYS A 130 0.95 -16.24 -0.35
C LYS A 130 1.11 -17.62 -0.98
N LYS A 131 0.44 -18.63 -0.41
CA LYS A 131 0.28 -19.93 -1.08
C LYS A 131 -0.46 -19.73 -2.41
N ALA A 132 -0.16 -20.58 -3.40
CA ALA A 132 -0.92 -20.60 -4.65
C ALA A 132 -2.42 -20.73 -4.34
N PRO A 133 -3.29 -19.99 -5.04
CA PRO A 133 -4.72 -20.01 -4.76
C PRO A 133 -5.25 -21.44 -4.90
N GLY A 134 -5.89 -21.94 -3.84
CA GLY A 134 -6.41 -23.32 -3.80
C GLY A 134 -7.77 -23.45 -4.46
N THR A 135 -8.43 -22.33 -4.76
CA THR A 135 -9.77 -22.28 -5.36
C THR A 135 -9.88 -21.18 -6.43
N TRP A 136 -10.83 -21.35 -7.35
CA TRP A 136 -11.15 -20.34 -8.38
C TRP A 136 -11.57 -19.00 -7.78
N VAL A 137 -12.32 -19.01 -6.68
CA VAL A 137 -12.78 -17.78 -6.01
C VAL A 137 -11.59 -16.97 -5.50
N GLU A 138 -10.62 -17.63 -4.88
CA GLU A 138 -9.39 -16.97 -4.43
C GLU A 138 -8.58 -16.43 -5.61
N TRP A 139 -8.47 -17.21 -6.68
CA TRP A 139 -7.74 -16.76 -7.87
C TRP A 139 -8.36 -15.49 -8.49
N PHE A 140 -9.69 -15.44 -8.64
CA PHE A 140 -10.37 -14.25 -9.17
C PHE A 140 -10.25 -13.05 -8.23
N GLN A 141 -10.33 -13.27 -6.92
CA GLN A 141 -10.14 -12.21 -5.95
C GLN A 141 -8.72 -11.66 -6.02
N ASP A 142 -7.71 -12.51 -6.18
CA ASP A 142 -6.32 -12.09 -6.31
C ASP A 142 -6.10 -11.20 -7.53
N ILE A 143 -6.77 -11.50 -8.64
CA ILE A 143 -6.71 -10.66 -9.84
C ILE A 143 -7.32 -9.29 -9.57
N ARG A 144 -8.47 -9.24 -8.88
CA ARG A 144 -9.11 -7.97 -8.50
C ARG A 144 -8.23 -7.16 -7.56
N ASP A 145 -7.68 -7.80 -6.53
CA ASP A 145 -6.77 -7.17 -5.57
C ASP A 145 -5.53 -6.61 -6.29
N ARG A 146 -4.91 -7.37 -7.20
CA ARG A 146 -3.78 -6.89 -8.03
C ARG A 146 -4.16 -5.68 -8.87
N ARG A 147 -5.32 -5.72 -9.54
CA ARG A 147 -5.82 -4.61 -10.36
C ARG A 147 -6.03 -3.36 -9.50
N ASP A 148 -6.73 -3.49 -8.38
CA ASP A 148 -7.12 -2.36 -7.54
C ASP A 148 -5.90 -1.73 -6.84
N MET A 149 -5.02 -2.55 -6.26
CA MET A 149 -3.79 -2.08 -5.61
C MET A 149 -2.83 -1.42 -6.60
N SER A 150 -2.64 -2.02 -7.79
CA SER A 150 -1.77 -1.43 -8.81
C SER A 150 -2.36 -0.14 -9.39
N ALA A 151 -3.67 -0.08 -9.60
CA ALA A 151 -4.36 1.15 -10.03
C ALA A 151 -4.21 2.26 -9.00
N TYR A 152 -4.37 1.96 -7.71
CA TYR A 152 -4.18 2.91 -6.61
C TYR A 152 -2.74 3.46 -6.57
N LEU A 153 -1.73 2.59 -6.67
CA LEU A 153 -0.33 3.05 -6.67
C LEU A 153 0.01 3.89 -7.91
N ARG A 154 -0.60 3.59 -9.06
CA ARG A 154 -0.44 4.37 -10.30
C ARG A 154 -1.05 5.75 -10.17
N SER A 155 -2.32 5.86 -9.79
CA SER A 155 -3.02 7.17 -9.67
C SER A 155 -2.35 8.09 -8.64
N ARG A 156 -1.62 7.52 -7.69
CA ARG A 156 -0.85 8.29 -6.74
C ARG A 156 0.38 8.96 -7.32
N TRP A 157 1.00 8.51 -8.40
CA TRP A 157 2.23 9.18 -8.86
C TRP A 157 2.31 9.43 -10.35
N VAL A 158 1.58 8.66 -11.16
CA VAL A 158 1.29 9.00 -12.56
C VAL A 158 0.19 10.05 -12.60
#